data_AF-A0A0H3ZY94-F1
#
_entry.id   AF-A0A0H3ZY94-F1
#
_cell.length_a   1.000
_cell.length_b   1.000
_cell.length_c   1.000
_cell.angle_alpha   90.00
_cell.angle_beta   90.00
_cell.angle_gamma   90.00
#
_symmetry.space_group_name_H-M   'P 1'
#
loop_
_entity.id
_entity.type
_entity.pdbx_description
1 polymer ?
#
loop_
_entity_poly.entity_id
_entity_poly.type
_entity_poly.pdbx_seq_one_letter_code
_entity_poly.pdbx_strand_id
1 'polypeptide(L)'
;MAIIAPAHHGKGSFYLQFKYSQKHYRAVSEELDTVHRQLNKAVALHHYQGGYRMLISVTLQEMPNTQAELARLGYPNTVAKVLNSEPMIAESPVVAKPPKNVFTTLGHINKRSLFMVTDKIGDLNKVTYKDSVATCEQLGDSAHIASREEYIALLSSTAFINEYGTFLGTPFWYQADQVITRFAKEVALKPARQNIRYHVICSAPEL
;
A
#
# COMPACT_ATOMS: atom_id res chain seq x y z
N MET A 1 11.88 -13.31 28.32
CA MET A 1 11.76 -14.48 27.43
C MET A 1 12.13 -14.02 26.03
N ALA A 2 13.37 -14.27 25.63
CA ALA A 2 13.90 -13.84 24.33
C ALA A 2 13.47 -14.85 23.26
N ILE A 3 12.89 -14.35 22.17
CA ILE A 3 12.79 -15.11 20.93
C ILE A 3 13.83 -14.52 20.00
N ILE A 4 14.90 -15.27 19.77
CA ILE A 4 15.87 -15.05 18.70
C ILE A 4 15.50 -15.98 17.56
N ALA A 5 15.32 -15.45 16.35
CA ALA A 5 15.67 -16.07 15.06
C ALA A 5 15.33 -15.09 13.90
N PRO A 6 16.02 -15.15 12.74
CA PRO A 6 17.45 -15.13 12.49
C PRO A 6 17.85 -14.02 11.49
N ALA A 7 19.16 -13.79 11.33
CA ALA A 7 19.72 -12.91 10.31
C ALA A 7 19.79 -13.59 8.92
N HIS A 8 19.31 -12.87 7.91
CA HIS A 8 19.71 -12.82 6.48
C HIS A 8 19.64 -14.05 5.53
N HIS A 9 18.96 -13.81 4.39
CA HIS A 9 19.04 -14.43 3.04
C HIS A 9 18.38 -15.80 2.73
N GLY A 10 17.15 -15.75 2.18
CA GLY A 10 16.66 -16.64 1.10
C GLY A 10 15.44 -17.55 1.37
N LYS A 11 14.45 -17.45 0.46
CA LYS A 11 13.33 -18.39 0.12
C LYS A 11 11.93 -18.10 0.73
N GLY A 12 10.98 -17.76 -0.15
CA GLY A 12 9.65 -18.41 -0.08
C GLY A 12 8.40 -17.58 -0.36
N SER A 13 8.46 -16.24 -0.36
CA SER A 13 7.26 -15.40 -0.58
C SER A 13 7.21 -14.84 -1.99
N PHE A 14 6.08 -15.07 -2.65
CA PHE A 14 5.80 -14.69 -4.03
C PHE A 14 4.56 -13.81 -4.06
N TYR A 15 4.40 -13.10 -5.17
CA TYR A 15 3.13 -12.47 -5.51
C TYR A 15 2.59 -13.10 -6.77
N LEU A 16 1.34 -13.53 -6.72
CA LEU A 16 0.57 -13.89 -7.90
C LEU A 16 -0.15 -12.66 -8.41
N GLN A 17 0.29 -12.12 -9.54
CA GLN A 17 -0.49 -11.14 -10.27
C GLN A 17 -1.62 -11.88 -10.99
N PHE A 18 -2.87 -11.58 -10.64
CA PHE A 18 -4.04 -12.25 -11.21
C PHE A 18 -4.87 -11.35 -12.12
N LYS A 19 -4.68 -10.03 -12.05
CA LYS A 19 -5.32 -9.08 -12.97
C LYS A 19 -4.51 -7.79 -13.10
N TYR A 20 -4.71 -7.10 -14.23
CA TYR A 20 -4.32 -5.72 -14.44
C TYR A 20 -5.56 -4.91 -14.87
N SER A 21 -5.69 -3.69 -14.37
CA SER A 21 -6.81 -2.80 -14.68
C SER A 21 -6.30 -1.37 -14.85
N GLN A 22 -6.81 -0.66 -15.85
CA GLN A 22 -6.59 0.79 -16.02
C GLN A 22 -7.69 1.64 -15.38
N LYS A 23 -8.64 1.01 -14.67
CA LYS A 23 -9.63 1.75 -13.89
C LYS A 23 -8.95 2.53 -12.76
N HIS A 24 -9.59 3.60 -12.31
CA HIS A 24 -9.16 4.35 -11.13
C HIS A 24 -9.16 3.46 -9.88
N TYR A 25 -8.33 3.84 -8.91
CA TYR A 25 -8.04 3.11 -7.68
C TYR A 25 -9.29 2.59 -7.00
N ARG A 26 -10.28 3.45 -6.74
CA ARG A 26 -11.51 3.08 -6.04
C ARG A 26 -12.26 1.91 -6.70
N ALA A 27 -12.38 1.93 -8.02
CA ALA A 27 -13.04 0.85 -8.74
C ALA A 27 -12.23 -0.46 -8.69
N VAL A 28 -10.90 -0.35 -8.63
CA VAL A 28 -10.03 -1.52 -8.52
C VAL A 28 -9.97 -2.05 -7.09
N SER A 29 -10.04 -1.18 -6.07
CA SER A 29 -10.06 -1.58 -4.67
C SER A 29 -11.34 -2.33 -4.34
N GLU A 30 -12.51 -1.87 -4.80
CA GLU A 30 -13.78 -2.57 -4.59
C GLU A 30 -13.78 -4.00 -5.19
N GLU A 31 -13.14 -4.17 -6.35
CA GLU A 31 -12.94 -5.49 -6.94
C GLU A 31 -11.97 -6.34 -6.09
N LEU A 32 -10.86 -5.73 -5.66
CA LEU A 32 -9.86 -6.40 -4.85
C LEU A 32 -10.41 -6.86 -3.48
N ASP A 33 -11.28 -6.06 -2.86
CA ASP A 33 -11.96 -6.38 -1.60
C ASP A 33 -12.93 -7.56 -1.76
N THR A 34 -13.52 -7.70 -2.94
CA THR A 34 -14.36 -8.86 -3.27
C THR A 34 -13.53 -10.13 -3.34
N VAL A 35 -12.39 -10.09 -4.04
CA VAL A 35 -11.45 -11.22 -4.13
C VAL A 35 -10.88 -11.57 -2.76
N HIS A 36 -10.53 -10.56 -1.96
CA HIS A 36 -10.05 -10.73 -0.60
C HIS A 36 -11.05 -11.51 0.25
N ARG A 37 -12.32 -11.07 0.29
CA ARG A 37 -13.38 -11.72 1.08
C ARG A 37 -13.64 -13.16 0.65
N GLN A 38 -13.52 -13.45 -0.64
CA GLN A 38 -13.76 -14.80 -1.17
C GLN A 38 -12.60 -15.77 -0.88
N LEU A 39 -11.35 -15.28 -0.87
CA LEU A 39 -10.17 -16.12 -0.68
C LEU A 39 -9.63 -16.11 0.76
N ASN A 40 -10.03 -15.14 1.57
CA ASN A 40 -9.46 -14.88 2.89
C ASN A 40 -7.91 -14.80 2.84
N LYS A 41 -7.38 -14.15 1.79
CA LYS A 41 -5.94 -14.00 1.54
C LYS A 41 -5.57 -12.55 1.40
N ALA A 42 -4.35 -12.22 1.82
CA ALA A 42 -3.83 -10.87 1.71
C ALA A 42 -3.59 -10.52 0.23
N VAL A 43 -4.42 -9.60 -0.26
CA VAL A 43 -4.39 -9.03 -1.62
C VAL A 43 -3.59 -7.73 -1.62
N ALA A 44 -3.15 -7.26 -2.79
CA ALA A 44 -2.45 -6.00 -2.97
C ALA A 44 -2.80 -5.32 -4.30
N LEU A 45 -2.74 -3.99 -4.35
CA LEU A 45 -2.64 -3.25 -5.61
C LEU A 45 -1.24 -2.67 -5.75
N HIS A 46 -0.69 -2.79 -6.95
CA HIS A 46 0.56 -2.17 -7.32
C HIS A 46 0.35 -1.31 -8.57
N HIS A 47 0.56 0.00 -8.44
CA HIS A 47 0.50 0.91 -9.57
C HIS A 47 1.58 0.55 -10.61
N TYR A 48 1.20 0.40 -11.87
CA TYR A 48 2.09 0.05 -12.97
C TYR A 48 1.55 0.60 -14.29
N GLN A 49 2.39 1.34 -15.03
CA GLN A 49 2.09 1.84 -16.38
C GLN A 49 0.70 2.52 -16.52
N GLY A 50 0.34 3.39 -15.57
CA GLY A 50 -0.93 4.13 -15.60
C GLY A 50 -2.16 3.30 -15.21
N GLY A 51 -1.97 2.13 -14.61
CA GLY A 51 -3.04 1.32 -14.04
C GLY A 51 -2.58 0.59 -12.77
N TYR A 52 -3.31 -0.44 -12.40
CA TYR A 52 -3.13 -1.21 -11.17
C TYR A 52 -3.04 -2.70 -11.47
N ARG A 53 -1.95 -3.32 -10.99
CA ARG A 53 -1.80 -4.77 -10.89
C ARG A 53 -2.41 -5.24 -9.59
N MET A 54 -3.32 -6.20 -9.68
CA MET A 54 -3.90 -6.89 -8.54
C MET A 54 -3.06 -8.11 -8.24
N LEU A 55 -2.58 -8.21 -7.01
CA LEU A 55 -1.63 -9.22 -6.55
C LEU A 55 -2.19 -9.95 -5.32
N ILE A 56 -1.78 -11.19 -5.12
CA ILE A 56 -1.97 -11.92 -3.85
C ILE A 56 -0.61 -12.39 -3.35
N SER A 57 -0.33 -12.14 -2.08
CA SER A 57 0.86 -12.68 -1.43
C SER A 57 0.65 -14.16 -1.14
N VAL A 58 1.57 -15.00 -1.61
CA VAL A 58 1.54 -16.44 -1.41
C VAL A 58 2.93 -16.97 -1.06
N THR A 59 2.99 -18.06 -0.31
CA THR A 59 4.18 -18.91 -0.26
C THR A 59 4.23 -19.83 -1.48
N LEU A 60 5.40 -20.44 -1.75
CA LEU A 60 5.51 -21.46 -2.80
C LEU A 60 4.53 -22.63 -2.60
N GLN A 61 4.30 -23.04 -1.35
CA GLN A 61 3.39 -24.14 -1.00
C GLN A 61 1.91 -23.77 -1.25
N GLU A 62 1.53 -22.51 -1.01
CA GLU A 62 0.15 -22.04 -1.18
C GLU A 62 -0.19 -21.72 -2.64
N MET A 63 0.82 -21.55 -3.49
CA MET A 63 0.66 -21.05 -4.86
C MET A 63 -0.32 -21.90 -5.71
N PRO A 64 -0.20 -23.23 -5.81
CA PRO A 64 -1.09 -24.02 -6.67
C PRO A 64 -2.55 -23.93 -6.24
N ASN A 65 -2.82 -24.00 -4.93
CA ASN A 65 -4.17 -23.89 -4.38
C ASN A 65 -4.76 -22.51 -4.66
N THR A 66 -3.97 -21.46 -4.44
CA THR A 66 -4.41 -20.08 -4.69
C THR A 66 -4.70 -19.83 -6.17
N GLN A 67 -3.90 -20.40 -7.08
CA GLN A 67 -4.18 -20.32 -8.53
C GLN A 67 -5.47 -21.04 -8.91
N ALA A 68 -5.75 -22.20 -8.32
CA ALA A 68 -7.01 -22.93 -8.56
C ALA A 68 -8.23 -22.17 -8.03
N GLU A 69 -8.12 -21.55 -6.86
CA GLU A 69 -9.18 -20.70 -6.30
C GLU A 69 -9.42 -19.47 -7.18
N LEU A 70 -8.36 -18.77 -7.60
CA LEU A 70 -8.46 -17.64 -8.53
C LEU A 70 -9.11 -18.03 -9.86
N ALA A 71 -8.78 -19.21 -10.41
CA ALA A 71 -9.41 -19.71 -11.63
C ALA A 71 -10.93 -19.91 -11.45
N ARG A 72 -11.37 -20.42 -10.29
CA ARG A 72 -12.80 -20.56 -9.96
C ARG A 72 -13.51 -19.20 -9.83
N LEU A 73 -12.78 -18.16 -9.44
CA LEU A 73 -13.28 -16.78 -9.38
C LEU A 73 -13.26 -16.06 -10.74
N GLY A 74 -12.84 -16.73 -11.82
CA GLY A 74 -12.79 -16.14 -13.16
C GLY A 74 -11.44 -15.50 -13.52
N TYR A 75 -10.38 -15.75 -12.75
CA TYR A 75 -9.02 -15.28 -13.02
C TYR A 75 -8.07 -16.47 -13.34
N PRO A 76 -8.23 -17.14 -14.50
CA PRO A 76 -7.46 -18.35 -14.82
C PRO A 76 -5.99 -18.07 -15.13
N ASN A 77 -5.65 -16.83 -15.49
CA ASN A 77 -4.30 -16.43 -15.89
C ASN A 77 -3.63 -15.70 -14.74
N THR A 78 -2.60 -16.32 -14.15
CA THR A 78 -1.83 -15.73 -13.06
C THR A 78 -0.34 -15.72 -13.41
N VAL A 79 0.37 -14.68 -12.97
CA VAL A 79 1.81 -14.54 -13.16
C VAL A 79 2.49 -14.47 -11.80
N ALA A 80 3.28 -15.49 -11.47
CA ALA A 80 4.10 -15.49 -10.27
C ALA A 80 5.31 -14.55 -10.43
N LYS A 81 5.49 -13.66 -9.47
CA LYS A 81 6.63 -12.74 -9.40
C LYS A 81 7.36 -12.92 -8.08
N VAL A 82 8.68 -13.10 -8.16
CA VAL A 82 9.60 -13.04 -7.02
C VAL A 82 9.96 -11.57 -6.80
N LEU A 83 9.66 -11.03 -5.62
CA LEU A 83 10.02 -9.65 -5.29
C LEU A 83 11.48 -9.58 -4.80
N ASN A 84 12.41 -9.82 -5.73
CA ASN A 84 13.80 -9.32 -5.61
C ASN A 84 14.05 -8.11 -6.53
N SER A 85 13.11 -7.78 -7.42
CA SER A 85 13.20 -6.56 -8.21
C SER A 85 12.61 -5.42 -7.38
N GLU A 86 13.45 -4.45 -7.03
CA GLU A 86 13.02 -3.13 -6.58
C GLU A 86 11.79 -2.67 -7.37
N PRO A 87 10.78 -2.05 -6.74
CA PRO A 87 9.66 -1.52 -7.50
C PRO A 87 10.22 -0.56 -8.56
N MET A 88 10.03 -0.88 -9.84
CA MET A 88 10.23 0.07 -10.93
C MET A 88 9.15 1.13 -10.78
N ILE A 89 9.45 2.14 -9.97
CA ILE A 89 8.67 3.36 -9.88
C ILE A 89 8.92 4.07 -11.20
N ALA A 90 7.92 4.07 -12.09
CA ALA A 90 7.95 4.94 -13.24
C ALA A 90 8.08 6.37 -12.74
N GLU A 91 9.15 7.06 -13.16
CA GLU A 91 9.29 8.50 -12.97
C GLU A 91 8.13 9.17 -13.68
N SER A 92 7.11 9.59 -12.94
CA SER A 92 6.06 10.42 -13.52
C SER A 92 6.68 11.78 -13.85
N PRO A 93 6.55 12.29 -15.08
CA PRO A 93 7.04 13.61 -15.44
C PRO A 93 6.44 14.66 -14.52
N VAL A 94 7.29 15.62 -14.13
CA VAL A 94 6.98 16.70 -13.20
C VAL A 94 6.10 17.75 -13.89
N VAL A 95 4.84 17.44 -14.20
CA VAL A 95 3.87 18.46 -14.59
C VAL A 95 2.45 18.04 -14.18
N ALA A 96 2.02 18.50 -13.02
CA ALA A 96 0.64 18.85 -12.71
C ALA A 96 0.61 19.44 -11.31
N LYS A 97 -0.07 20.59 -11.14
CA LYS A 97 -0.52 21.04 -9.81
C LYS A 97 -1.22 19.87 -9.13
N PRO A 98 -0.96 19.60 -7.84
CA PRO A 98 -1.64 18.51 -7.16
C PRO A 98 -3.16 18.71 -7.30
N PRO A 99 -3.92 17.69 -7.71
CA PRO A 99 -5.38 17.76 -7.70
C PRO A 99 -5.83 18.10 -6.27
N LYS A 100 -6.99 18.75 -6.13
CA LYS A 100 -7.53 19.06 -4.80
C LYS A 100 -7.58 17.77 -3.97
N ASN A 101 -6.86 17.77 -2.84
CA ASN A 101 -6.77 16.64 -1.94
C ASN A 101 -8.14 16.32 -1.34
N VAL A 102 -8.48 15.04 -1.31
CA VAL A 102 -9.60 14.49 -0.56
C VAL A 102 -9.01 13.61 0.53
N PHE A 103 -9.45 13.84 1.77
CA PHE A 103 -9.01 13.06 2.92
C PHE A 103 -10.03 11.97 3.22
N THR A 104 -9.61 10.71 3.12
CA THR A 104 -10.44 9.55 3.48
C THR A 104 -9.97 9.02 4.83
N THR A 105 -10.87 8.98 5.80
CA THR A 105 -10.57 8.41 7.13
C THR A 105 -10.29 6.92 7.00
N LEU A 106 -9.15 6.50 7.51
CA LEU A 106 -8.68 5.11 7.56
C LEU A 106 -9.01 4.43 8.88
N GLY A 107 -9.28 5.22 9.93
CA GLY A 107 -9.56 4.75 11.27
C GLY A 107 -8.89 5.61 12.34
N HIS A 108 -8.81 5.05 13.54
CA HIS A 108 -8.26 5.72 14.72
C HIS A 108 -7.15 4.86 15.34
N ILE A 109 -6.05 5.50 15.71
CA ILE A 109 -4.98 4.87 16.48
C ILE A 109 -4.66 5.79 17.65
N ASN A 110 -4.86 5.29 18.88
CA ASN A 110 -4.88 6.12 20.07
C ASN A 110 -5.93 7.24 19.94
N LYS A 111 -5.58 8.49 20.26
CA LYS A 111 -6.48 9.66 20.18
C LYS A 111 -6.33 10.45 18.87
N ARG A 112 -6.00 9.74 17.78
CA ARG A 112 -5.68 10.34 16.50
C ARG A 112 -6.40 9.63 15.37
N SER A 113 -7.02 10.43 14.51
CA SER A 113 -7.63 9.97 13.26
C SER A 113 -6.56 9.90 12.17
N LEU A 114 -6.54 8.80 11.42
CA LEU A 114 -5.64 8.59 10.30
C LEU A 114 -6.38 8.82 8.98
N PHE A 115 -5.72 9.48 8.04
CA PHE A 115 -6.29 9.89 6.77
C PHE A 115 -5.40 9.49 5.60
N MET A 116 -6.02 8.90 4.59
CA MET A 116 -5.43 8.67 3.28
C MET A 116 -5.70 9.86 2.38
N VAL A 117 -4.67 10.30 1.66
CA VAL A 117 -4.79 11.39 0.67
C VAL A 117 -5.10 10.81 -0.70
N THR A 118 -6.28 11.10 -1.21
CA THR A 118 -6.70 10.77 -2.57
C THR A 118 -6.94 12.04 -3.38
N ASP A 119 -7.00 11.91 -4.70
CA ASP A 119 -7.53 12.96 -5.55
C ASP A 119 -9.07 12.92 -5.66
N LYS A 120 -9.66 13.84 -6.41
CA LYS A 120 -11.11 13.93 -6.60
C LYS A 120 -11.75 12.70 -7.27
N ILE A 121 -10.98 11.91 -8.00
CA ILE A 121 -11.47 10.69 -8.66
C ILE A 121 -11.19 9.44 -7.80
N GLY A 122 -10.62 9.64 -6.60
CA GLY A 122 -10.36 8.60 -5.62
C GLY A 122 -9.06 7.84 -5.88
N ASP A 123 -8.17 8.34 -6.75
CA ASP A 123 -6.83 7.79 -6.93
C ASP A 123 -5.90 8.20 -5.79
N LEU A 124 -5.01 7.29 -5.39
CA LEU A 124 -4.02 7.61 -4.37
C LEU A 124 -3.09 8.72 -4.85
N ASN A 125 -3.05 9.83 -4.12
CA ASN A 125 -2.20 10.94 -4.50
C ASN A 125 -0.73 10.60 -4.22
N LYS A 126 0.16 10.92 -5.16
CA LYS A 126 1.61 10.83 -4.99
C LYS A 126 2.19 12.22 -4.96
N VAL A 127 2.86 12.55 -3.88
CA VAL A 127 3.38 13.89 -3.62
C VAL A 127 4.86 13.86 -3.25
N THR A 128 5.54 14.99 -3.38
CA THR A 128 6.91 15.12 -2.83
C THR A 128 6.87 15.15 -1.31
N TYR A 129 8.00 14.98 -0.62
CA TYR A 129 8.03 15.06 0.84
C TYR A 129 7.54 16.42 1.35
N LYS A 130 8.02 17.53 0.74
CA LYS A 130 7.59 18.88 1.11
C LYS A 130 6.08 19.05 0.95
N ASP A 131 5.53 18.57 -0.17
CA ASP A 131 4.09 18.65 -0.43
C ASP A 131 3.29 17.73 0.52
N SER A 132 3.88 16.63 0.98
CA SER A 132 3.25 15.71 1.93
C SER A 132 3.06 16.35 3.31
N VAL A 133 4.06 17.11 3.79
CA VAL A 133 3.97 17.90 5.02
C VAL A 133 2.85 18.94 4.88
N ALA A 134 2.91 19.76 3.84
CA ALA A 134 1.90 20.79 3.57
C ALA A 134 0.49 20.20 3.33
N THR A 135 0.40 18.97 2.84
CA THR A 135 -0.88 18.27 2.69
C THR A 135 -1.46 17.87 4.04
N CYS A 136 -0.66 17.28 4.93
CA CYS A 136 -1.16 16.88 6.24
C CYS A 136 -1.54 18.09 7.11
N GLU A 137 -0.80 19.19 7.02
CA GLU A 137 -1.11 20.45 7.72
C GLU A 137 -2.49 21.04 7.34
N GLN A 138 -3.08 20.66 6.20
CA GLN A 138 -4.44 21.08 5.83
C GLN A 138 -5.51 20.53 6.79
N LEU A 139 -5.19 19.52 7.59
CA LEU A 139 -6.07 18.95 8.62
C LEU A 139 -5.96 19.69 9.96
N GLY A 140 -5.10 20.72 10.08
CA GLY A 140 -4.96 21.59 11.26
C GLY A 140 -3.56 21.56 11.89
N ASP A 141 -3.33 22.47 12.85
CA ASP A 141 -2.01 22.81 13.41
C ASP A 141 -1.26 21.66 14.11
N SER A 142 -1.95 20.57 14.43
CA SER A 142 -1.37 19.38 15.05
C SER A 142 -1.35 18.16 14.14
N ALA A 143 -1.73 18.33 12.87
CA ALA A 143 -1.71 17.25 11.90
C ALA A 143 -0.30 17.09 11.29
N HIS A 144 0.12 15.85 11.08
CA HIS A 144 1.45 15.53 10.57
C HIS A 144 1.41 14.23 9.76
N ILE A 145 2.51 13.91 9.09
CA ILE A 145 2.71 12.57 8.50
C ILE A 145 2.66 11.54 9.64
N ALA A 146 1.94 10.43 9.45
CA ALA A 146 1.78 9.43 10.49
C ALA A 146 3.13 8.97 11.08
N SER A 147 3.14 8.80 12.41
CA SER A 147 4.27 8.29 13.17
C SER A 147 4.59 6.84 12.81
N ARG A 148 5.75 6.36 13.25
CA ARG A 148 6.18 4.99 12.99
C ARG A 148 5.23 3.98 13.63
N GLU A 149 4.79 4.24 14.85
CA GLU A 149 3.86 3.41 15.60
C GLU A 149 2.50 3.34 14.91
N GLU A 150 2.00 4.47 14.43
CA GLU A 150 0.75 4.53 13.65
C GLU A 150 0.87 3.73 12.36
N TYR A 151 1.96 3.90 11.59
CA TYR A 151 2.20 3.10 10.40
C TYR A 151 2.31 1.61 10.72
N ILE A 152 3.04 1.21 11.75
CA ILE A 152 3.18 -0.20 12.13
C ILE A 152 1.84 -0.78 12.54
N ALA A 153 1.07 -0.09 13.39
CA ALA A 153 -0.22 -0.55 13.86
C ALA A 153 -1.23 -0.66 12.72
N LEU A 154 -1.29 0.36 11.86
CA LEU A 154 -2.14 0.38 10.68
C LEU A 154 -1.77 -0.73 9.71
N LEU A 155 -0.52 -0.77 9.27
CA LEU A 155 -0.05 -1.73 8.29
C LEU A 155 -0.01 -3.16 8.86
N SER A 156 0.04 -3.38 10.17
CA SER A 156 0.02 -4.73 10.75
C SER A 156 -1.38 -5.23 11.13
N SER A 157 -2.39 -4.36 11.11
CA SER A 157 -3.76 -4.73 11.45
C SER A 157 -4.37 -5.59 10.36
N THR A 158 -4.79 -6.81 10.71
CA THR A 158 -5.51 -7.69 9.77
C THR A 158 -6.79 -7.06 9.28
N ALA A 159 -7.57 -6.39 10.14
CA ALA A 159 -8.79 -5.70 9.72
C ALA A 159 -8.48 -4.60 8.69
N PHE A 160 -7.45 -3.81 8.92
CA PHE A 160 -7.04 -2.76 8.00
C PHE A 160 -6.48 -3.32 6.68
N ILE A 161 -5.65 -4.36 6.73
CA ILE A 161 -5.16 -5.06 5.54
C ILE A 161 -6.32 -5.70 4.76
N ASN A 162 -7.35 -6.16 5.45
CA ASN A 162 -8.50 -6.80 4.83
C ASN A 162 -9.43 -5.77 4.16
N GLU A 163 -9.62 -4.61 4.78
CA GLU A 163 -10.46 -3.52 4.28
C GLU A 163 -9.74 -2.65 3.24
N TYR A 164 -8.42 -2.57 3.31
CA TYR A 164 -7.59 -1.73 2.45
C TYR A 164 -6.35 -2.47 1.95
N GLY A 165 -6.51 -3.71 1.46
CA GLY A 165 -5.41 -4.61 1.06
C GLY A 165 -4.41 -4.01 0.06
N THR A 166 -4.75 -2.88 -0.53
CA THR A 166 -3.98 -1.95 -1.33
C THR A 166 -2.57 -1.55 -0.87
N PHE A 167 -2.15 -1.80 0.37
CA PHE A 167 -0.88 -1.27 0.89
C PHE A 167 0.31 -2.23 0.93
N LEU A 168 0.11 -3.50 0.54
CA LEU A 168 1.24 -4.42 0.41
C LEU A 168 2.13 -4.02 -0.77
N GLY A 169 3.38 -3.70 -0.47
CA GLY A 169 4.39 -3.25 -1.43
C GLY A 169 4.29 -1.77 -1.82
N THR A 170 3.29 -1.05 -1.31
CA THR A 170 3.10 0.38 -1.57
C THR A 170 3.98 1.19 -0.60
N PRO A 171 4.89 2.04 -1.11
CA PRO A 171 5.71 2.91 -0.27
C PRO A 171 4.98 4.21 0.11
N PHE A 172 5.11 4.59 1.38
CA PHE A 172 4.60 5.84 1.96
C PHE A 172 5.74 6.70 2.47
N TRP A 173 5.59 8.03 2.38
CA TRP A 173 6.48 8.95 3.06
C TRP A 173 6.46 8.70 4.57
N TYR A 174 7.64 8.62 5.18
CA TYR A 174 7.82 8.60 6.63
C TYR A 174 8.66 9.80 7.08
N GLN A 175 9.83 9.98 6.46
CA GLN A 175 10.74 11.11 6.68
C GLN A 175 11.28 11.61 5.33
N ALA A 176 12.02 12.73 5.34
CA ALA A 176 12.54 13.36 4.12
C ALA A 176 13.41 12.40 3.28
N ASP A 177 14.10 11.47 3.93
CA ASP A 177 15.02 10.50 3.37
C ASP A 177 14.52 9.05 3.50
N GLN A 178 13.30 8.83 4.01
CA GLN A 178 12.79 7.49 4.29
C GLN A 178 11.33 7.31 3.86
N VAL A 179 11.08 6.11 3.32
CA VAL A 179 9.73 5.60 3.09
C VAL A 179 9.47 4.37 3.95
N ILE A 180 8.21 4.18 4.32
CA ILE A 180 7.72 3.00 5.03
C ILE A 180 6.83 2.18 4.11
N THR A 181 7.00 0.86 4.14
CA THR A 181 6.22 -0.05 3.30
C THR A 181 5.95 -1.34 4.02
N ARG A 182 4.79 -1.96 3.76
CA ARG A 182 4.52 -3.32 4.20
C ARG A 182 4.91 -4.31 3.14
N PHE A 183 5.62 -5.36 3.52
CA PHE A 183 5.89 -6.51 2.67
C PHE A 183 5.43 -7.79 3.40
N ALA A 184 4.47 -8.50 2.82
CA ALA A 184 3.86 -9.68 3.45
C ALA A 184 3.43 -9.43 4.91
N LYS A 185 4.16 -10.01 5.88
CA LYS A 185 3.88 -9.88 7.32
C LYS A 185 4.73 -8.80 8.02
N GLU A 186 5.62 -8.13 7.30
CA GLU A 186 6.61 -7.20 7.85
C GLU A 186 6.37 -5.76 7.40
N VAL A 187 6.73 -4.80 8.25
CA VAL A 187 6.76 -3.37 7.93
C VAL A 187 8.21 -2.91 7.96
N ALA A 188 8.68 -2.37 6.84
CA ALA A 188 10.09 -2.02 6.64
C ALA A 188 10.26 -0.55 6.26
N LEU A 189 11.32 0.06 6.78
CA LEU A 189 11.82 1.36 6.32
C LEU A 189 12.81 1.15 5.18
N LYS A 190 12.76 2.02 4.18
CA LYS A 190 13.69 2.03 3.04
C LYS A 190 14.13 3.46 2.75
N PRO A 191 15.34 3.66 2.21
CA PRO A 191 15.74 4.97 1.72
C PRO A 191 14.75 5.50 0.68
N ALA A 192 14.36 6.75 0.82
CA ALA A 192 13.59 7.45 -0.19
C ALA A 192 14.50 7.75 -1.38
N ARG A 193 13.96 7.60 -2.59
CA ARG A 193 14.66 8.03 -3.80
C ARG A 193 14.42 9.52 -4.01
N GLN A 194 15.47 10.24 -4.38
CA GLN A 194 15.38 11.66 -4.69
C GLN A 194 14.46 11.89 -5.89
N ASN A 195 13.75 13.03 -5.89
CA ASN A 195 12.84 13.44 -6.97
C ASN A 195 11.66 12.48 -7.27
N ILE A 196 11.41 11.52 -6.39
CA ILE A 196 10.26 10.62 -6.49
C ILE A 196 9.10 11.13 -5.64
N ARG A 197 7.88 10.80 -6.07
CA ARG A 197 6.64 11.04 -5.33
C ARG A 197 6.13 9.75 -4.72
N TYR A 198 5.76 9.81 -3.45
CA TYR A 198 5.20 8.70 -2.69
C TYR A 198 3.84 9.07 -2.12
N HIS A 199 3.10 8.07 -1.68
CA HIS A 199 1.85 8.27 -0.97
C HIS A 199 2.12 8.78 0.45
N VAL A 200 1.11 9.37 1.09
CA VAL A 200 1.23 9.82 2.48
C VAL A 200 -0.03 9.42 3.25
N ILE A 201 0.18 9.05 4.51
CA ILE A 201 -0.90 8.90 5.49
C ILE A 201 -0.71 10.04 6.48
N CYS A 202 -1.75 10.84 6.66
CA CYS A 202 -1.76 11.93 7.62
C CYS A 202 -2.39 11.46 8.92
N SER A 203 -1.89 11.97 10.03
CA SER A 203 -2.43 11.75 11.36
C SER A 203 -2.83 13.11 11.94
N ALA A 204 -4.06 13.26 12.38
CA ALA A 204 -4.57 14.46 13.04
C ALA A 204 -5.24 14.10 14.37
N PRO A 205 -5.34 15.02 15.34
CA PRO A 205 -6.15 14.81 16.54
C PRO A 205 -7.60 14.46 16.15
N GLU A 206 -8.25 13.65 16.98
CA GLU A 206 -9.70 13.45 16.86
C GLU A 206 -10.42 14.80 16.97
N LEU A 207 -11.36 15.05 16.05
CA LEU A 207 -12.27 16.20 16.07
C LEU A 207 -13.39 15.98 17.09
#